data_AF-A0A943DDB7-F1
#
_entry.id   AF-A0A943DDB7-F1
#
_cell.length_a   1.000
_cell.length_b   1.000
_cell.length_c   1.000
_cell.angle_alpha   90.00
_cell.angle_beta   90.00
_cell.angle_gamma   90.00
#
_symmetry.space_group_name_H-M   'P 1'
#
loop_
_entity.id
_entity.type
_entity.pdbx_description
1 polymer ?
#
loop_
_entity_poly.entity_id
_entity_poly.type
_entity_poly.pdbx_seq_one_letter_code
_entity_poly.pdbx_strand_id
1 'polypeptide(L)'
;MLHITYNYALQTLCGAPHNVCNDNGIAENLPLNRMLGDYDIIHGTFFVCGLTRDDFTDLTPQQMKHYEEMYHDPQLFFLLGKTLCVEHTTPEEYARVMTPPPNTKESHER
;
A
#
# COMPACT_ATOMS: atom_id res chain seq x y z
N MET A 1 -3.42 -1.83 4.73
CA MET A 1 -4.86 -2.05 4.49
C MET A 1 -5.20 -1.39 3.17
N LEU A 2 -5.46 -2.20 2.13
CA LEU A 2 -5.93 -1.72 0.84
C LEU A 2 -7.37 -1.26 1.01
N HIS A 3 -7.69 -0.03 0.64
CA HIS A 3 -9.06 0.43 0.56
C HIS A 3 -9.48 0.40 -0.91
N ILE A 4 -10.37 -0.50 -1.28
CA ILE A 4 -11.11 -0.40 -2.55
C ILE A 4 -12.40 0.32 -2.17
N THR A 5 -12.39 1.65 -2.24
CA THR A 5 -13.49 2.46 -1.75
C THR A 5 -14.67 2.41 -2.73
N TYR A 6 -15.85 2.03 -2.25
CA TYR A 6 -17.10 2.54 -2.80
C TYR A 6 -17.32 3.94 -2.19
N ASN A 7 -17.38 4.98 -3.04
CA ASN A 7 -17.47 6.41 -2.71
C ASN A 7 -16.22 7.11 -2.13
N TYR A 8 -15.69 8.10 -2.86
CA TYR A 8 -15.39 9.51 -2.50
C TYR A 8 -14.38 10.16 -3.49
N ALA A 9 -14.43 11.50 -3.62
CA ALA A 9 -13.96 12.35 -4.73
C ALA A 9 -12.52 12.92 -4.63
N LEU A 10 -11.84 13.17 -5.77
CA LEU A 10 -10.74 14.15 -6.04
C LEU A 10 -9.96 13.91 -7.39
N GLN A 11 -10.17 14.75 -8.42
CA GLN A 11 -9.50 14.84 -9.76
C GLN A 11 -7.99 14.41 -9.83
N THR A 12 -7.41 13.76 -10.87
CA THR A 12 -7.58 13.78 -12.35
C THR A 12 -6.92 12.55 -13.06
N LEU A 13 -7.36 12.26 -14.31
CA LEU A 13 -6.64 11.78 -15.53
C LEU A 13 -6.51 10.29 -15.90
N CYS A 14 -7.14 9.98 -17.06
CA CYS A 14 -6.76 9.05 -18.15
C CYS A 14 -7.67 7.85 -18.46
N GLY A 15 -8.79 7.66 -17.74
CA GLY A 15 -9.78 6.63 -18.10
C GLY A 15 -9.27 5.19 -18.00
N ALA A 16 -8.10 4.99 -17.38
CA ALA A 16 -7.65 3.72 -16.84
C ALA A 16 -8.01 3.66 -15.34
N PRO A 17 -7.80 2.53 -14.65
CA PRO A 17 -7.88 2.50 -13.19
C PRO A 17 -6.56 3.00 -12.57
N HIS A 18 -6.65 3.77 -11.48
CA HIS A 18 -5.52 4.48 -10.89
C HIS A 18 -5.30 4.11 -9.44
N ASN A 19 -4.03 3.99 -9.07
CA ASN A 19 -3.61 3.99 -7.67
C ASN A 19 -3.53 5.44 -7.21
N VAL A 20 -4.36 5.82 -6.23
CA VAL A 20 -4.30 7.13 -5.57
C VAL A 20 -3.56 6.95 -4.26
N CYS A 21 -2.50 7.74 -4.04
CA CYS A 21 -1.64 7.67 -2.87
C CYS A 21 -1.21 9.07 -2.41
N ASN A 22 -0.52 9.16 -1.28
CA ASN A 22 -0.01 10.44 -0.78
C ASN A 22 1.27 10.84 -1.54
N ASP A 23 1.18 11.87 -2.38
CA ASP A 23 2.31 12.40 -3.15
C ASP A 23 3.47 12.90 -2.27
N ASN A 24 3.21 13.24 -1.01
CA ASN A 24 4.21 13.67 -0.04
C ASN A 24 4.79 12.51 0.81
N GLY A 25 4.44 11.26 0.49
CA GLY A 25 4.74 10.10 1.35
C GLY A 25 6.22 9.87 1.64
N ILE A 26 7.11 10.20 0.69
CA ILE A 26 8.57 10.13 0.89
C ILE A 26 9.01 11.18 1.91
N ALA A 27 8.57 12.44 1.74
CA ALA A 27 8.98 13.55 2.61
C ALA A 27 8.42 13.40 4.02
N GLU A 28 7.25 12.78 4.16
CA GLU A 28 6.63 12.42 5.44
C GLU A 28 7.20 11.14 6.05
N ASN A 29 8.15 10.48 5.38
CA ASN A 29 8.77 9.23 5.82
C ASN A 29 7.72 8.13 6.12
N LEU A 30 6.70 8.03 5.26
CA LEU A 30 5.68 6.99 5.35
C LEU A 30 6.28 5.62 5.00
N PRO A 31 5.74 4.52 5.57
CA PRO A 31 6.26 3.18 5.31
C PRO A 31 6.08 2.77 3.85
N LEU A 32 7.02 1.99 3.31
CA LEU A 32 6.89 1.36 1.99
C LEU A 32 5.66 0.44 1.95
N ASN A 33 4.89 0.48 0.87
CA ASN A 33 3.64 -0.27 0.75
C ASN A 33 3.58 -1.13 -0.52
N ARG A 34 3.82 -0.55 -1.69
CA ARG A 34 3.64 -1.27 -2.96
C ARG A 34 4.67 -0.88 -4.01
N MET A 35 5.38 -1.87 -4.54
CA MET A 35 6.28 -1.70 -5.69
C MET A 35 5.47 -1.49 -6.97
N LEU A 36 5.85 -0.50 -7.77
CA LEU A 36 5.31 -0.19 -9.09
C LEU A 36 6.31 -0.64 -10.17
N GLY A 37 6.35 -1.95 -10.41
CA GLY A 37 7.28 -2.54 -11.38
C GLY A 37 8.74 -2.30 -10.98
N ASP A 38 9.52 -1.71 -11.88
CA ASP A 38 10.93 -1.39 -11.70
C ASP A 38 11.20 0.12 -11.53
N TYR A 39 10.15 0.96 -11.48
CA TYR A 39 10.30 2.41 -11.52
C TYR A 39 10.16 3.09 -10.15
N ASP A 40 9.18 2.70 -9.32
CA ASP A 40 8.90 3.43 -8.07
C ASP A 40 8.22 2.55 -6.99
N ILE A 41 8.08 3.10 -5.78
CA ILE A 41 7.41 2.47 -4.63
C ILE A 41 6.46 3.47 -3.97
N ILE A 42 5.21 3.05 -3.79
CA ILE A 42 4.22 3.79 -3.01
C ILE A 42 4.63 3.78 -1.53
N HIS A 43 4.72 4.97 -0.95
CA HIS A 43 4.91 5.18 0.48
C HIS A 43 3.57 5.54 1.14
N GLY A 44 3.18 4.82 2.18
CA GLY A 44 1.91 5.00 2.89
C GLY A 44 0.74 4.28 2.23
N THR A 45 -0.48 4.59 2.66
CA THR A 45 -1.70 3.95 2.17
C THR A 45 -2.06 4.39 0.75
N PHE A 46 -2.70 3.52 0.01
CA PHE A 46 -3.27 3.84 -1.30
C PHE A 46 -4.63 3.18 -1.47
N PHE A 47 -5.40 3.68 -2.43
CA PHE A 47 -6.65 3.08 -2.88
C PHE A 47 -6.70 2.99 -4.41
N VAL A 48 -7.56 2.12 -4.91
CA VAL A 48 -7.80 1.94 -6.35
C VAL A 48 -9.19 2.44 -6.68
N CYS A 49 -9.30 3.26 -7.72
CA CYS A 49 -10.57 3.79 -8.22
C CYS A 49 -10.59 3.81 -9.75
N GLY A 50 -11.79 3.84 -10.32
CA GLY A 50 -11.98 4.10 -11.74
C GLY A 50 -11.91 5.60 -12.04
N LEU A 51 -11.64 5.94 -13.30
CA LEU A 51 -11.68 7.33 -13.76
C LEU A 51 -12.67 7.52 -14.91
N THR A 52 -13.37 8.66 -14.85
CA THR A 52 -14.08 9.25 -15.97
C THR A 52 -13.28 10.43 -16.52
N ARG A 53 -13.86 11.18 -17.47
CA ARG A 53 -13.21 12.36 -18.03
C ARG A 53 -12.92 13.43 -16.96
N ASP A 54 -13.86 13.60 -16.02
CA ASP A 54 -13.88 14.77 -15.14
C ASP A 54 -13.89 14.40 -13.64
N ASP A 55 -14.09 13.12 -13.27
CA ASP A 55 -14.17 12.66 -11.88
C ASP A 55 -13.77 11.18 -11.69
N PHE A 56 -13.61 10.73 -10.46
CA PHE A 56 -13.55 9.32 -10.10
C PHE A 56 -14.87 8.60 -10.38
N THR A 57 -14.77 7.30 -10.57
CA THR A 57 -15.92 6.40 -10.61
C THR A 57 -15.57 5.12 -9.87
N ASP A 58 -16.62 4.40 -9.49
CA ASP A 58 -16.46 3.05 -8.96
C ASP A 58 -15.81 2.13 -10.00
N LEU A 59 -15.09 1.14 -9.48
CA LEU A 59 -14.63 0.02 -10.27
C LEU A 59 -15.82 -0.89 -10.60
N THR A 60 -15.85 -1.41 -11.83
CA THR A 60 -16.78 -2.50 -12.16
C THR A 60 -16.48 -3.74 -11.31
N PRO A 61 -17.45 -4.65 -11.10
CA PRO A 61 -17.21 -5.89 -10.35
C PRO A 61 -16.02 -6.71 -10.85
N GLN A 62 -15.79 -6.73 -12.17
CA GLN A 62 -14.66 -7.41 -12.78
C GLN A 62 -13.33 -6.73 -12.43
N GLN A 63 -13.29 -5.39 -12.44
CA GLN A 63 -12.09 -4.63 -12.05
C GLN A 63 -11.80 -4.77 -10.56
N MET A 64 -12.82 -4.73 -9.70
CA MET A 64 -12.62 -4.96 -8.27
C MET A 64 -11.96 -6.31 -8.00
N LYS A 65 -12.50 -7.38 -8.59
CA LYS A 65 -11.91 -8.72 -8.48
C LYS A 65 -10.46 -8.75 -8.97
N HIS A 66 -10.19 -8.14 -10.12
CA HIS A 66 -8.84 -8.09 -10.68
C HIS A 66 -7.84 -7.36 -9.77
N TYR A 67 -8.21 -6.22 -9.20
CA TYR A 67 -7.33 -5.45 -8.33
C TYR A 67 -7.22 -6.02 -6.93
N GLU A 68 -8.26 -6.68 -6.44
CA GLU A 68 -8.19 -7.50 -5.25
C GLU A 68 -7.14 -8.61 -5.44
N GLU A 69 -7.22 -9.40 -6.51
CA GLU A 69 -6.21 -10.44 -6.81
C GLU A 69 -4.78 -9.89 -6.89
N MET A 70 -4.60 -8.65 -7.39
CA MET A 70 -3.28 -8.03 -7.54
C MET A 70 -2.71 -7.45 -6.23
N TYR A 71 -3.56 -6.91 -5.37
CA TYR A 71 -3.15 -6.07 -4.24
C TYR A 71 -3.61 -6.56 -2.86
N HIS A 72 -4.35 -7.66 -2.79
CA HIS A 72 -4.83 -8.26 -1.54
C HIS A 72 -3.68 -8.55 -0.58
N ASP A 73 -2.64 -9.22 -1.09
CA ASP A 73 -1.50 -9.62 -0.28
C ASP A 73 -0.49 -8.47 -0.13
N PRO A 74 -0.09 -8.12 1.11
CA PRO A 74 0.91 -7.09 1.36
C PRO A 74 2.30 -7.48 0.82
N GLN A 75 3.18 -6.47 0.75
CA GLN A 75 4.58 -6.64 0.42
C GLN A 75 5.46 -6.30 1.62
N LEU A 76 6.45 -7.15 1.89
CA LEU A 76 7.54 -6.87 2.83
C LEU A 76 8.70 -6.26 2.06
N PHE A 77 9.24 -5.18 2.59
CA PHE A 77 10.41 -4.49 2.05
C PHE A 77 11.56 -4.61 3.05
N PHE A 78 12.71 -5.05 2.58
CA PHE A 78 13.90 -5.17 3.43
C PHE A 78 15.18 -4.99 2.62
N LEU A 79 16.23 -4.53 3.29
CA LEU A 79 17.54 -4.36 2.69
C LEU A 79 18.39 -5.61 2.90
N LEU A 80 18.82 -6.23 1.81
CA LEU A 80 19.88 -7.23 1.81
C LEU A 80 21.19 -6.56 1.34
N GLY A 81 21.98 -6.08 2.30
CA GLY A 81 23.15 -5.25 2.02
C GLY A 81 22.74 -3.88 1.49
N LYS A 82 22.96 -3.61 0.20
CA LYS A 82 22.56 -2.37 -0.50
C LYS A 82 21.39 -2.56 -1.46
N THR A 83 20.84 -3.78 -1.52
CA THR A 83 19.75 -4.12 -2.43
C THR A 83 18.44 -4.10 -1.67
N LEU A 84 17.45 -3.38 -2.19
CA LEU A 84 16.09 -3.45 -1.69
C LEU A 84 15.40 -4.68 -2.27
N CYS A 85 14.94 -5.56 -1.39
CA CYS A 85 14.21 -6.77 -1.72
C CYS A 85 12.73 -6.60 -1.36
N VAL A 86 11.88 -7.23 -2.16
CA VAL A 86 10.43 -7.19 -1.99
C VAL A 86 9.89 -8.61 -2.02
N GLU A 87 9.08 -8.97 -1.03
CA GLU A 87 8.42 -10.28 -0.94
C GLU A 87 6.92 -10.10 -0.75
N HIS A 88 6.13 -10.88 -1.49
CA HIS A 88 4.69 -11.00 -1.22
C HIS A 88 4.49 -11.90 0.00
N THR A 89 3.58 -11.49 0.89
CA THR A 89 3.31 -12.25 2.12
C THR A 89 1.83 -12.17 2.47
N THR A 90 1.36 -13.03 3.38
CA THR A 90 -0.02 -12.96 3.86
C THR A 90 -0.19 -11.83 4.89
N PRO A 91 -1.41 -11.31 5.08
CA PRO A 91 -1.69 -10.31 6.11
C PRO A 91 -1.25 -10.71 7.52
N GLU A 92 -1.38 -12.00 7.87
CA GLU A 92 -1.00 -12.54 9.17
C GLU A 92 0.52 -12.48 9.37
N GLU A 93 1.30 -12.87 8.36
CA GLU A 93 2.75 -12.84 8.44
C GLU A 93 3.30 -11.42 8.40
N TYR A 94 2.70 -10.55 7.59
CA TYR A 94 3.01 -9.13 7.62
C TYR A 94 2.81 -8.54 9.02
N ALA A 95 1.68 -8.84 9.68
CA ALA A 95 1.40 -8.37 11.03
C ALA A 95 2.44 -8.88 12.02
N ARG A 96 2.84 -10.16 11.96
CA ARG A 96 3.86 -10.74 12.83
C ARG A 96 5.22 -10.04 12.68
N VAL A 97 5.62 -9.71 11.46
CA VAL A 97 6.89 -9.03 11.17
C VAL A 97 6.85 -7.56 11.60
N MET A 98 5.73 -6.88 11.38
CA MET A 98 5.60 -5.44 11.63
C MET A 98 5.21 -5.09 13.07
N THR A 99 4.71 -6.04 13.88
CA THR A 99 4.49 -5.80 15.31
C THR A 99 5.82 -5.70 16.04
N PRO A 100 6.10 -4.59 16.76
CA PRO A 100 7.27 -4.53 17.62
C PRO A 100 7.19 -5.62 18.69
N PRO A 101 8.32 -6.21 19.13
CA PRO A 101 8.31 -7.17 20.21
C PRO A 101 7.70 -6.54 21.46
N PRO A 102 6.94 -7.31 22.27
CA PRO A 102 6.40 -6.79 23.52
C PRO A 102 7.56 -6.25 24.38
N ASN A 103 7.40 -5.02 24.86
CA ASN A 103 8.35 -4.33 25.72
C ASN A 103 8.70 -5.25 26.92
N THR A 104 9.86 -5.89 26.89
CA THR A 104 10.43 -6.50 28.09
C THR A 104 10.76 -5.33 29.00
N LYS A 105 9.90 -5.08 29.99
CA LYS A 105 10.20 -4.10 31.04
C LYS A 105 11.51 -4.54 31.68
N GLU A 106 12.62 -3.88 31.36
CA GLU A 106 13.79 -3.90 32.22
C GLU A 106 13.38 -3.22 33.52
N SER A 107 12.97 -4.02 34.48
CA SER A 107 12.99 -3.67 35.90
C SER A 107 14.44 -3.47 36.30
N HIS A 108 15.00 -2.31 35.99
CA HIS A 108 16.15 -1.81 36.71
C HIS A 108 15.64 -1.33 38.08
N GLU A 109 15.59 -2.27 39.03
CA GLU A 109 15.74 -1.94 40.44
C GLU A 109 17.09 -1.21 40.60
N ARG A 110 17.05 -0.01 41.21
CA ARG A 110 18.02 0.47 42.20
C ARG A 110 17.51 1.75 42.85
#